data_AF-A0AA40FRW5-F1
#
_entry.id   AF-A0AA40FRW5-F1
#
_cell.length_a   1.000
_cell.length_b   1.000
_cell.length_c   1.000
_cell.angle_alpha   90.00
_cell.angle_beta   90.00
_cell.angle_gamma   90.00
#
_symmetry.space_group_name_H-M   'P 1'
#
loop_
_entity.id
_entity.type
_entity.pdbx_description
1 polymer ?
#
loop_
_entity_poly.entity_id
_entity_poly.type
_entity_poly.pdbx_seq_one_letter_code
_entity_poly.pdbx_strand_id
1 'polypeptide(L)'
;MCSSQYKTFLEHMIKIFLKILQEGEPHFISEYNIQQVRKLILEMIHRLPSNEYLRPYVKQILSLMSKLLETDNEENVLVCLRIIIELYKQYKPTFNPEVRRGFFLQSFHKILSSSNFYQ
;
A
#
# COMPACT_ATOMS: atom_id res chain seq x y z
N MET A 1 22.13 15.11 6.39
CA MET A 1 22.07 15.85 5.11
C MET A 1 21.25 15.02 4.13
N CYS A 2 19.98 15.36 3.90
CA CYS A 2 19.22 14.71 2.83
C CYS A 2 19.53 15.51 1.55
N SER A 3 20.25 14.91 0.61
CA SER A 3 20.62 15.59 -0.63
C SER A 3 19.35 15.94 -1.42
N SER A 4 19.33 17.08 -2.12
CA SER A 4 18.25 17.49 -3.02
C SER A 4 17.87 16.41 -4.05
N GLN A 5 18.77 15.46 -4.30
CA GLN A 5 18.57 14.29 -5.15
C GLN A 5 17.55 13.29 -4.59
N TYR A 6 17.45 13.13 -3.26
CA TYR A 6 16.52 12.17 -2.65
C TYR A 6 15.06 12.49 -2.97
N LYS A 7 14.68 13.77 -2.92
CA LYS A 7 13.31 14.21 -3.28
C LYS A 7 12.96 13.80 -4.70
N THR A 8 13.85 14.07 -5.65
CA THR A 8 13.67 13.77 -7.07
C THR A 8 13.64 12.26 -7.31
N PHE A 9 14.50 11.50 -6.65
CA PHE A 9 14.50 10.04 -6.70
C PHE A 9 13.18 9.46 -6.17
N LEU A 10 12.73 9.93 -5.00
CA LEU A 10 11.50 9.48 -4.36
C LEU A 10 10.28 9.74 -5.27
N GLU A 11 10.20 10.93 -5.87
CA GLU A 11 9.13 11.29 -6.79
C GLU A 11 9.06 10.33 -8.00
N HIS A 12 10.20 10.08 -8.66
CA HIS A 12 10.25 9.15 -9.79
C HIS A 12 9.91 7.71 -9.37
N MET A 13 10.47 7.25 -8.25
CA MET A 13 10.24 5.90 -7.75
C MET A 13 8.77 5.67 -7.40
N ILE A 14 8.14 6.58 -6.63
CA ILE A 14 6.71 6.48 -6.31
C ILE A 14 5.87 6.46 -7.58
N LYS A 15 6.14 7.37 -8.53
CA LYS A 15 5.38 7.42 -9.79
C LYS A 15 5.44 6.09 -10.56
N ILE A 16 6.62 5.50 -10.67
CA ILE A 16 6.80 4.22 -11.39
C ILE A 16 6.16 3.07 -10.62
N PHE A 17 6.40 2.98 -9.32
CA PHE A 17 5.88 1.89 -8.49
C PHE A 17 4.35 1.87 -8.46
N LEU A 18 3.72 3.03 -8.24
CA LEU A 18 2.26 3.12 -8.26
C LEU A 18 1.68 2.77 -9.63
N LYS A 19 2.34 3.19 -10.72
CA LYS A 19 1.91 2.84 -12.09
C LYS A 19 1.93 1.33 -12.31
N ILE A 20 3.04 0.65 -11.98
CA ILE A 20 3.16 -0.81 -12.13
C ILE A 20 2.09 -1.54 -11.31
N LEU A 21 1.86 -1.10 -10.07
CA LEU A 21 0.86 -1.70 -9.19
C LEU A 21 -0.58 -1.46 -9.66
N GLN A 22 -0.84 -0.34 -10.36
CA GLN A 22 -2.17 0.02 -10.86
C GLN A 22 -2.52 -0.63 -12.21
N GLU A 23 -1.54 -0.77 -13.10
CA GLU A 23 -1.72 -1.32 -14.46
C GLU A 23 -1.54 -2.85 -14.51
N GLY A 24 -0.85 -3.45 -13.54
CA GLY A 24 -0.67 -4.89 -13.48
C GLY A 24 -1.94 -5.61 -13.01
N GLU A 25 -2.39 -6.59 -13.80
CA GLU A 25 -3.44 -7.51 -13.40
C GLU A 25 -3.00 -8.37 -12.19
N PRO A 26 -3.92 -8.75 -11.29
CA PRO A 26 -3.61 -9.66 -10.20
C PRO A 26 -3.26 -11.05 -10.73
N HIS A 27 -2.13 -11.60 -10.31
CA HIS A 27 -1.72 -12.95 -10.66
C HIS A 27 -1.70 -13.82 -9.40
N PHE A 28 -2.44 -14.93 -9.43
CA PHE A 28 -2.65 -15.80 -8.27
C PHE A 28 -1.71 -17.00 -8.21
N ILE A 29 -0.89 -17.19 -9.25
CA ILE A 29 0.15 -18.23 -9.30
C ILE A 29 1.47 -17.55 -8.88
N SER A 30 2.04 -18.02 -7.77
CA SER A 30 3.18 -17.40 -7.08
C SER A 30 4.49 -17.52 -7.86
N GLU A 31 4.60 -18.50 -8.76
CA GLU A 31 5.77 -18.73 -9.60
C GLU A 31 5.90 -17.73 -10.76
N TYR A 32 4.86 -16.94 -11.05
CA TYR A 32 4.98 -15.91 -12.08
C TYR A 32 5.85 -14.75 -11.60
N ASN A 33 6.89 -14.47 -12.39
CA ASN A 33 7.81 -13.35 -12.16
C ASN A 33 7.08 -12.01 -11.94
N ILE A 34 5.94 -11.80 -12.60
CA ILE A 34 5.14 -10.57 -12.46
C ILE A 34 4.58 -10.40 -11.04
N GLN A 35 4.17 -11.50 -10.40
CA GLN A 35 3.65 -11.51 -9.04
C GLN A 35 4.78 -11.27 -8.02
N GLN A 36 5.96 -11.83 -8.26
CA GLN A 36 7.15 -11.59 -7.42
C GLN A 36 7.59 -10.12 -7.49
N VAL A 37 7.63 -9.52 -8.69
CA VAL A 37 7.94 -8.10 -8.85
C VAL A 37 6.93 -7.23 -8.11
N ARG A 38 5.64 -7.55 -8.23
CA ARG A 38 4.55 -6.84 -7.54
C ARG A 38 4.73 -6.86 -6.02
N LYS A 39 5.00 -8.04 -5.46
CA LYS A 39 5.30 -8.22 -4.03
C LYS A 39 6.53 -7.42 -3.59
N LEU A 40 7.62 -7.49 -4.36
CA LEU A 40 8.84 -6.73 -4.07
C LEU A 40 8.59 -5.22 -4.07
N ILE A 41 7.77 -4.70 -4.99
CA ILE A 41 7.40 -3.28 -5.00
C ILE A 41 6.64 -2.90 -3.73
N LEU A 42 5.67 -3.70 -3.30
CA LEU A 42 4.94 -3.45 -2.05
C LEU A 42 5.88 -3.45 -0.84
N GLU A 43 6.81 -4.40 -0.76
CA GLU A 43 7.81 -4.43 0.30
C GLU A 43 8.76 -3.22 0.27
N MET A 44 9.17 -2.77 -0.92
CA MET A 44 9.98 -1.56 -1.05
C MET A 44 9.23 -0.32 -0.56
N ILE A 45 7.95 -0.18 -0.91
CA ILE A 45 7.09 0.92 -0.41
C ILE A 45 6.98 0.85 1.12
N HIS A 46 6.78 -0.34 1.68
CA HIS A 46 6.67 -0.53 3.13
C HIS A 46 7.95 -0.15 3.90
N ARG A 47 9.12 -0.27 3.25
CA ARG A 47 10.42 0.07 3.86
C ARG A 47 10.79 1.55 3.72
N LEU A 48 9.97 2.38 3.09
CA LEU A 48 10.30 3.80 2.91
C LEU A 48 10.33 4.54 4.26
N PRO A 49 11.35 5.38 4.48
CA PRO A 49 11.42 6.17 5.69
C PRO A 49 10.34 7.26 5.68
N SER A 50 9.62 7.37 6.79
CA SER A 50 8.51 8.31 6.93
C SER A 50 9.03 9.70 7.26
N ASN A 51 9.36 10.43 6.21
CA ASN A 51 9.88 11.79 6.26
C ASN A 51 8.89 12.78 5.64
N GLU A 52 9.26 14.07 5.68
CA GLU A 52 8.47 15.14 5.09
C GLU A 52 8.30 15.01 3.57
N TYR A 53 9.27 14.42 2.88
CA TYR A 53 9.26 14.22 1.43
C TYR A 53 8.25 13.14 1.00
N LEU A 54 7.99 12.14 1.86
CA LEU A 54 6.98 11.10 1.60
C LEU A 54 5.55 11.62 1.80
N ARG A 55 5.36 12.61 2.68
CA ARG A 55 4.05 13.12 3.09
C ARG A 55 3.09 13.48 1.94
N PRO A 56 3.52 14.13 0.84
CA PRO A 56 2.65 14.46 -0.29
C PRO A 56 2.08 13.22 -1.00
N TYR A 57 2.77 12.08 -0.93
CA TYR A 57 2.40 10.85 -1.62
C TYR A 57 1.52 9.92 -0.78
N VAL A 58 1.46 10.12 0.54
CA VAL A 58 0.75 9.23 1.48
C VAL A 58 -0.70 8.98 1.06
N LYS A 59 -1.43 10.02 0.64
CA LYS A 59 -2.83 9.86 0.20
C LYS A 59 -2.95 8.97 -1.04
N GLN A 60 -2.03 9.11 -2.00
CA GLN A 60 -2.02 8.30 -3.21
C GLN A 60 -1.66 6.85 -2.91
N ILE A 61 -0.65 6.63 -2.05
CA ILE A 61 -0.26 5.30 -1.59
C ILE A 61 -1.43 4.63 -0.88
N LEU A 62 -2.06 5.28 0.10
CA LEU A 62 -3.23 4.75 0.81
C LEU A 62 -4.36 4.40 -0.15
N SER A 63 -4.68 5.29 -1.10
CA SER A 63 -5.73 5.04 -2.10
C SER A 63 -5.45 3.80 -2.93
N LEU A 64 -4.19 3.61 -3.39
CA LEU A 64 -3.84 2.43 -4.16
C LEU A 64 -3.88 1.16 -3.31
N MET A 65 -3.27 1.17 -2.12
CA MET A 65 -3.29 0.02 -1.21
C MET A 65 -4.73 -0.42 -0.92
N SER A 66 -5.64 0.54 -0.73
CA SER A 66 -7.08 0.27 -0.53
C SER A 66 -7.70 -0.51 -1.68
N LYS A 67 -7.39 -0.13 -2.93
CA LYS A 67 -7.85 -0.83 -4.13
C LYS A 67 -7.27 -2.25 -4.18
N LEU A 68 -5.98 -2.39 -3.85
CA LEU A 68 -5.32 -3.70 -3.87
C LEU A 68 -5.88 -4.67 -2.83
N LEU A 69 -6.44 -4.18 -1.71
CA LEU A 69 -7.14 -5.04 -0.75
C LEU A 69 -8.33 -5.80 -1.37
N GLU A 70 -8.92 -5.28 -2.46
CA GLU A 70 -10.11 -5.86 -3.09
C GLU A 70 -9.77 -6.81 -4.25
N THR A 71 -8.62 -6.58 -4.90
CA THR A 71 -8.32 -7.21 -6.19
C THR A 71 -7.11 -8.13 -6.16
N ASP A 72 -6.23 -7.99 -5.16
CA ASP A 72 -4.95 -8.70 -5.10
C ASP A 72 -5.04 -10.01 -4.30
N ASN A 73 -4.01 -10.85 -4.39
CA ASN A 73 -3.94 -12.09 -3.61
C ASN A 73 -3.57 -11.85 -2.14
N GLU A 74 -3.82 -12.87 -1.30
CA GLU A 74 -3.65 -12.81 0.15
C GLU A 74 -2.28 -12.28 0.60
N GLU A 75 -1.18 -12.76 -0.01
CA GLU A 75 0.16 -12.31 0.37
C GLU A 75 0.35 -10.80 0.14
N ASN A 76 -0.08 -10.29 -1.02
CA ASN A 76 0.02 -8.87 -1.36
C ASN A 76 -0.93 -8.02 -0.50
N VAL A 77 -2.15 -8.51 -0.26
CA VAL A 77 -3.14 -7.86 0.61
C VAL A 77 -2.59 -7.67 2.03
N LEU A 78 -1.90 -8.66 2.58
CA LEU A 78 -1.28 -8.57 3.90
C LEU A 78 -0.20 -7.48 3.97
N VAL A 79 0.62 -7.33 2.93
CA VAL A 79 1.62 -6.24 2.86
C VAL A 79 0.92 -4.88 2.73
N CYS A 80 -0.12 -4.77 1.90
CA CYS A 80 -0.92 -3.55 1.75
C CYS A 80 -1.50 -3.07 3.09
N LEU A 81 -2.02 -4.00 3.90
CA LEU A 81 -2.55 -3.68 5.24
C LEU A 81 -1.47 -3.13 6.18
N ARG A 82 -0.28 -3.74 6.18
CA ARG A 82 0.84 -3.25 7.00
C ARG A 82 1.23 -1.83 6.62
N ILE A 83 1.31 -1.54 5.32
CA ILE A 83 1.57 -0.18 4.80
C ILE A 83 0.50 0.79 5.29
N ILE A 84 -0.79 0.45 5.13
CA ILE A 84 -1.91 1.28 5.57
C ILE A 84 -1.81 1.60 7.07
N ILE A 85 -1.62 0.57 7.90
CA ILE A 85 -1.54 0.70 9.36
C ILE A 85 -0.37 1.61 9.76
N GLU A 86 0.81 1.39 9.17
CA GLU A 86 2.02 2.15 9.50
C GLU A 86 1.88 3.62 9.13
N LEU A 87 1.36 3.91 7.93
CA LEU A 87 1.10 5.27 7.48
C LEU A 87 0.06 5.97 8.37
N TYR A 88 -1.02 5.28 8.77
CA TYR A 88 -2.00 5.85 9.70
C TYR A 88 -1.42 6.10 11.10
N LYS A 89 -0.49 5.26 11.57
CA LYS A 89 0.19 5.45 12.87
C LYS A 89 1.12 6.66 12.85
N GLN A 90 1.81 6.89 11.75
CA GLN A 90 2.83 7.93 11.64
C GLN A 90 2.24 9.32 11.33
N TYR A 91 1.20 9.39 10.47
CA TYR A 91 0.59 10.65 10.04
C TYR A 91 -0.69 10.99 10.83
N LYS A 92 -0.78 10.52 12.09
CA LYS A 92 -1.91 10.64 13.05
C LYS A 92 -2.62 12.01 13.19
N PRO A 93 -2.00 13.20 13.03
CA PRO A 93 -2.70 14.45 13.34
C PRO A 93 -3.64 14.97 12.24
N THR A 94 -3.58 14.43 11.01
CA THR A 94 -4.22 15.09 9.84
C THR A 94 -5.43 14.36 9.27
N PHE A 95 -5.72 13.13 9.74
CA PHE A 95 -6.90 12.37 9.33
C PHE A 95 -7.94 12.36 10.44
N ASN A 96 -9.11 12.93 10.16
CA ASN A 96 -10.28 12.92 11.03
C ASN A 96 -10.47 11.51 11.65
N PRO A 97 -10.48 11.38 12.98
CA PRO A 97 -10.51 10.08 13.67
C PRO A 97 -11.67 9.18 13.25
N GLU A 98 -12.82 9.74 12.86
CA GLU A 98 -13.99 8.99 12.40
C GLU A 98 -13.78 8.35 11.03
N VAL A 99 -13.13 9.07 10.10
CA VAL A 99 -12.78 8.55 8.77
C VAL A 99 -11.77 7.40 8.88
N ARG A 100 -10.82 7.52 9.81
CA ARG A 100 -9.83 6.46 10.09
C ARG A 100 -10.47 5.19 10.62
N ARG A 101 -11.40 5.32 11.59
CA ARG A 101 -12.09 4.18 12.18
C ARG A 101 -12.96 3.48 11.13
N GLY A 102 -13.72 4.25 10.34
CA GLY A 102 -14.54 3.71 9.25
C GLY A 102 -13.71 2.95 8.21
N PHE A 103 -12.61 3.53 7.74
CA PHE A 103 -11.74 2.89 6.75
C PHE A 103 -11.08 1.60 7.28
N PHE A 104 -10.59 1.63 8.52
CA PHE A 104 -10.00 0.45 9.17
C PHE A 104 -11.03 -0.67 9.33
N LEU A 105 -12.23 -0.36 9.82
CA LEU A 105 -13.30 -1.34 9.99
C LEU A 105 -13.77 -1.92 8.65
N GLN A 106 -13.87 -1.09 7.59
CA GLN A 106 -14.19 -1.57 6.25
C GLN A 106 -13.11 -2.50 5.69
N SER A 107 -11.84 -2.17 5.91
CA SER A 107 -10.72 -3.01 5.49
C SER A 107 -10.71 -4.35 6.23
N PHE A 108 -10.93 -4.34 7.54
CA PHE A 108 -11.04 -5.55 8.37
C PHE A 108 -12.26 -6.42 8.01
N HIS A 109 -13.43 -5.79 7.81
CA HIS A 109 -14.64 -6.50 7.41
C HIS A 109 -14.48 -7.14 6.02
N LYS A 110 -13.81 -6.46 5.08
CA LYS A 110 -13.49 -7.03 3.76
C LYS A 110 -12.65 -8.29 3.89
N ILE A 111 -11.59 -8.27 4.69
CA ILE A 111 -10.76 -9.47 4.93
C ILE A 111 -11.62 -10.60 5.49
N LEU A 112 -12.39 -10.36 6.56
CA LEU A 112 -13.23 -11.38 7.19
C LEU A 112 -14.29 -11.94 6.24
N SER A 113 -14.84 -11.12 5.34
CA SER A 113 -15.82 -11.58 4.34
C SER A 113 -15.19 -12.32 3.16
N SER A 114 -13.97 -11.97 2.74
CA SER A 114 -13.17 -12.75 1.78
C SER A 114 -12.61 -14.04 2.39
N SER A 115 -12.43 -14.07 3.71
CA SER A 115 -12.03 -15.25 4.49
C SER A 115 -13.22 -16.14 4.89
N ASN A 116 -14.35 -16.10 4.16
CA ASN A 116 -15.35 -17.18 4.21
C ASN A 116 -14.77 -18.47 3.60
N PHE A 117 -13.79 -19.00 4.32
CA PHE A 117 -13.20 -20.33 4.26
C PHE A 117 -14.15 -21.34 4.92
N TYR A 118 -15.41 -21.42 4.47
CA TYR A 118 -16.29 -22.56 4.76
C TYR A 118 -17.35 -22.70 3.66
N GLN A 119 -16.89 -22.93 2.43
CA GLN A 119 -17.58 -23.80 1.48
C GLN A 119 -16.55 -24.40 0.51
#